data_AF-A0A3S2TUN5-F1
#
_entry.id   AF-A0A3S2TUN5-F1
#
_cell.length_a   1.000
_cell.length_b   1.000
_cell.length_c   1.000
_cell.angle_alpha   90.00
_cell.angle_beta   90.00
_cell.angle_gamma   90.00
#
_symmetry.space_group_name_H-M   'P 1'
#
loop_
_entity.id
_entity.type
_entity.pdbx_description
1 polymer ?
#
loop_
_entity_poly.entity_id
_entity_poly.type
_entity_poly.pdbx_seq_one_letter_code
_entity_poly.pdbx_strand_id
1 'polypeptide(L)'
;MIVNKKLLITAACILLFVLLAVGVIAVYLKNTDSITETEAKEFAVTTYGGTINSISEKKAEEGDIFNIVFENNTGTYQMELIKKTGKILSLSLQSLKNNAAISGLMQENEATALIKEQINGDLLTIEETVQNKIPYYSFIIKTDSSEQAYLLNRQTGDITKEALGNSSEYISQEKAKEIALKEIPGKVAEIELEEDDDFGLVYELEIDTDHNKEVKMYINAYSGVIESINWEED
;
A
#
# COMPACT_ATOMS: atom_id res chain seq x y z
N MET A 1 11.97 -38.25 26.35
CA MET A 1 11.33 -36.92 26.33
C MET A 1 10.89 -36.66 24.89
N ILE A 2 9.59 -36.47 24.68
CA ILE A 2 8.94 -36.54 23.37
C ILE A 2 8.98 -35.14 22.74
N VAL A 3 9.60 -35.03 21.58
CA VAL A 3 9.65 -33.79 20.79
C VAL A 3 8.30 -33.61 20.09
N ASN A 4 7.56 -32.55 20.40
CA ASN A 4 6.32 -32.19 19.72
C ASN A 4 6.63 -31.50 18.39
N LYS A 5 6.67 -32.29 17.31
CA LYS A 5 7.01 -31.93 15.92
C LYS A 5 6.00 -31.00 15.19
N LYS A 6 5.12 -30.28 15.89
CA LYS A 6 4.00 -29.55 15.26
C LYS A 6 4.18 -28.03 15.12
N LEU A 7 5.26 -27.45 15.66
CA LEU A 7 5.44 -26.00 15.69
C LEU A 7 6.69 -25.53 14.91
N LEU A 8 6.99 -26.19 13.79
CA LEU A 8 8.09 -25.82 12.89
C LEU A 8 7.63 -25.68 11.42
N ILE A 9 6.32 -25.70 11.16
CA ILE A 9 5.78 -25.76 9.79
C ILE A 9 4.99 -24.49 9.39
N THR A 10 4.50 -23.66 10.31
CA THR A 10 3.64 -22.50 9.95
C THR A 10 4.39 -21.20 9.67
N ALA A 11 5.57 -20.96 10.26
CA ALA A 11 6.42 -19.81 9.93
C ALA A 11 7.26 -20.03 8.66
N ALA A 12 7.41 -21.28 8.22
CA ALA A 12 8.07 -21.60 6.96
C ALA A 12 7.15 -21.37 5.76
N CYS A 13 5.82 -21.47 5.87
CA CYS A 13 4.94 -21.33 4.70
C CYS A 13 4.82 -19.87 4.22
N ILE A 14 4.70 -18.87 5.11
CA ILE A 14 4.42 -17.49 4.67
C ILE A 14 5.67 -16.82 4.05
N LEU A 15 6.86 -17.12 4.59
CA LEU A 15 8.14 -16.65 4.02
C LEU A 15 8.59 -17.46 2.79
N LEU A 16 8.19 -18.73 2.69
CA LEU A 16 8.43 -19.53 1.47
C LEU A 16 7.47 -19.12 0.33
N PHE A 17 6.29 -18.56 0.60
CA PHE A 17 5.38 -18.07 -0.46
C PHE A 17 5.83 -16.75 -1.08
N VAL A 18 6.44 -15.83 -0.33
CA VAL A 18 7.02 -14.60 -0.91
C VAL A 18 8.30 -14.90 -1.69
N LEU A 19 9.16 -15.81 -1.21
CA LEU A 19 10.37 -16.23 -1.91
C LEU A 19 10.11 -17.21 -3.07
N LEU A 20 9.09 -18.07 -2.99
CA LEU A 20 8.65 -18.88 -4.14
C LEU A 20 7.87 -18.03 -5.14
N ALA A 21 7.11 -17.01 -4.76
CA ALA A 21 6.48 -16.13 -5.75
C ALA A 21 7.53 -15.33 -6.54
N VAL A 22 8.49 -14.71 -5.86
CA VAL A 22 9.60 -13.99 -6.53
C VAL A 22 10.50 -14.96 -7.31
N GLY A 23 10.79 -16.15 -6.77
CA GLY A 23 11.61 -17.17 -7.41
C GLY A 23 10.93 -17.90 -8.58
N VAL A 24 9.64 -18.22 -8.49
CA VAL A 24 8.84 -18.81 -9.58
C VAL A 24 8.64 -17.76 -10.68
N ILE A 25 8.38 -16.50 -10.34
CA ILE A 25 8.33 -15.41 -11.33
C ILE A 25 9.71 -15.26 -12.01
N ALA A 26 10.81 -15.19 -11.26
CA ALA A 26 12.15 -15.06 -11.84
C ALA A 26 12.60 -16.29 -12.66
N VAL A 27 12.16 -17.50 -12.30
CA VAL A 27 12.44 -18.75 -13.05
C VAL A 27 11.55 -18.89 -14.29
N TYR A 28 10.31 -18.37 -14.29
CA TYR A 28 9.45 -18.29 -15.48
C TYR A 28 9.90 -17.21 -16.47
N LEU A 29 10.48 -16.10 -15.99
CA LEU A 29 11.01 -15.00 -16.80
C LEU A 29 12.26 -15.37 -17.62
N LYS A 30 12.63 -16.64 -17.67
CA LYS A 30 13.69 -17.14 -18.55
C LYS A 30 13.25 -17.37 -20.00
N ASN A 31 11.98 -17.14 -20.34
CA ASN A 31 11.50 -17.19 -21.71
C ASN A 31 11.13 -15.79 -22.21
N THR A 32 11.61 -15.48 -23.41
CA THR A 32 11.42 -14.24 -24.17
C THR A 32 10.01 -14.05 -24.72
N ASP A 33 9.01 -14.73 -24.14
CA ASP A 33 7.65 -14.77 -24.65
C ASP A 33 6.76 -13.84 -23.82
N SER A 34 5.95 -13.06 -24.53
CA SER A 34 4.89 -12.25 -23.95
C SER A 34 3.99 -13.08 -23.03
N ILE A 35 3.56 -12.50 -21.91
CA ILE A 35 2.56 -13.12 -21.04
C ILE A 35 1.26 -13.37 -21.81
N THR A 36 0.59 -14.46 -21.46
CA THR A 36 -0.68 -14.89 -22.03
C THR A 36 -1.87 -14.32 -21.25
N GLU A 37 -3.05 -14.37 -21.86
CA GLU A 37 -4.30 -13.96 -21.20
C GLU A 37 -4.56 -14.78 -19.92
N THR A 38 -4.22 -16.07 -19.92
CA THR A 38 -4.38 -16.96 -18.76
C THR A 38 -3.46 -16.53 -17.61
N GLU A 39 -2.19 -16.25 -17.91
CA GLU A 39 -1.22 -15.79 -16.91
C GLU A 39 -1.61 -14.41 -16.35
N ALA A 40 -2.12 -13.51 -17.20
CA ALA A 40 -2.62 -12.20 -16.80
C ALA A 40 -3.80 -12.30 -15.81
N LYS A 41 -4.76 -13.21 -16.08
CA LYS A 41 -5.90 -13.47 -15.19
C LYS A 41 -5.48 -14.09 -13.87
N GLU A 42 -4.61 -15.10 -13.94
CA GLU A 42 -4.10 -15.78 -12.74
C GLU A 42 -3.32 -14.82 -11.85
N PHE A 43 -2.51 -13.94 -12.44
CA PHE A 43 -1.83 -12.87 -11.72
C PHE A 43 -2.81 -11.95 -10.99
N ALA A 44 -3.84 -11.44 -11.68
CA ALA A 44 -4.83 -10.54 -11.09
C ALA A 44 -5.61 -11.21 -9.93
N VAL A 45 -6.08 -12.45 -10.11
CA VAL A 45 -6.83 -13.18 -9.07
C VAL A 45 -5.93 -13.57 -7.90
N THR A 46 -4.72 -14.08 -8.16
CA THR A 46 -3.79 -14.51 -7.10
C THR A 46 -3.32 -13.33 -6.26
N THR A 47 -3.14 -12.16 -6.89
CA THR A 47 -2.59 -10.97 -6.23
C THR A 47 -3.66 -10.14 -5.52
N TYR A 48 -4.81 -9.92 -6.16
CA TYR A 48 -5.83 -8.98 -5.68
C TYR A 48 -7.14 -9.65 -5.23
N GLY A 49 -7.24 -10.98 -5.39
CA GLY A 49 -8.46 -11.74 -5.12
C GLY A 49 -9.60 -11.36 -6.07
N GLY A 50 -10.77 -11.94 -5.81
CA GLY A 50 -11.99 -11.62 -6.54
C GLY A 50 -12.18 -12.39 -7.84
N THR A 51 -12.98 -11.83 -8.75
CA THR A 51 -13.41 -12.46 -10.00
C THR A 51 -13.08 -11.57 -11.19
N ILE A 52 -12.49 -12.15 -12.23
CA ILE A 52 -12.27 -11.44 -13.50
C ILE A 52 -13.61 -11.24 -14.20
N ASN A 53 -13.95 -9.98 -14.44
CA ASN A 53 -15.14 -9.57 -15.18
C ASN A 53 -14.85 -9.54 -16.69
N SER A 54 -13.70 -8.99 -17.09
CA SER A 54 -13.28 -8.96 -18.49
C SER A 54 -11.77 -8.85 -18.64
N ILE A 55 -11.28 -9.17 -19.83
CA ILE A 55 -9.92 -8.89 -20.28
C ILE A 55 -9.97 -8.55 -21.78
N SER A 56 -9.14 -7.61 -22.20
CA SER A 56 -9.01 -7.20 -23.60
C SER A 56 -7.57 -6.79 -23.91
N GLU A 57 -7.17 -6.81 -25.18
CA GLU A 57 -5.85 -6.35 -25.62
C GLU A 57 -5.95 -5.00 -26.33
N LYS A 58 -5.03 -4.07 -26.04
CA LYS A 58 -4.86 -2.81 -26.77
C LYS A 58 -3.40 -2.61 -27.19
N LYS A 59 -3.17 -1.95 -28.32
CA LYS A 59 -1.83 -1.52 -28.75
C LYS A 59 -1.53 -0.14 -28.17
N ALA A 60 -0.33 0.04 -27.64
CA ALA A 60 0.19 1.33 -27.18
C ALA A 60 1.65 1.52 -27.59
N GLU A 61 2.20 2.72 -27.42
CA GLU A 61 3.61 3.02 -27.76
C GLU A 61 4.58 2.25 -26.86
N GLU A 62 4.17 1.98 -25.62
CA GLU A 62 4.89 1.22 -24.59
C GLU A 62 4.85 -0.31 -24.82
N GLY A 63 4.05 -0.77 -25.79
CA GLY A 63 3.87 -2.18 -26.17
C GLY A 63 2.41 -2.64 -26.17
N ASP A 64 2.18 -3.91 -26.52
CA ASP A 64 0.85 -4.52 -26.41
C ASP A 64 0.45 -4.61 -24.92
N ILE A 65 -0.80 -4.28 -24.59
CA ILE A 65 -1.30 -4.18 -23.21
C ILE A 65 -2.53 -5.06 -23.03
N PHE A 66 -2.59 -5.81 -21.93
CA PHE A 66 -3.84 -6.38 -21.43
C PHE A 66 -4.55 -5.37 -20.53
N ASN A 67 -5.82 -5.09 -20.80
CA ASN A 67 -6.72 -4.37 -19.92
C ASN A 67 -7.68 -5.37 -19.27
N ILE A 68 -7.61 -5.51 -17.94
CA ILE A 68 -8.30 -6.52 -17.13
C ILE A 68 -9.25 -5.81 -16.19
N VAL A 69 -10.54 -6.14 -16.23
CA VAL A 69 -11.52 -5.68 -15.26
C VAL A 69 -11.85 -6.81 -14.31
N PHE A 70 -11.77 -6.58 -13.01
CA PHE A 70 -12.10 -7.57 -11.99
C PHE A 70 -12.82 -6.94 -10.81
N GLU A 71 -13.66 -7.71 -10.13
CA GLU A 71 -14.40 -7.29 -8.95
C GLU A 71 -13.90 -8.04 -7.72
N ASN A 72 -13.65 -7.30 -6.64
CA ASN A 72 -13.40 -7.87 -5.32
C ASN A 72 -14.40 -7.34 -4.30
N ASN A 73 -14.15 -7.57 -3.01
CA ASN A 73 -15.02 -7.14 -1.92
C ASN A 73 -15.12 -5.61 -1.77
N THR A 74 -14.17 -4.84 -2.30
CA THR A 74 -14.16 -3.37 -2.22
C THR A 74 -14.86 -2.72 -3.41
N GLY A 75 -14.79 -3.33 -4.59
CA GLY A 75 -15.31 -2.72 -5.81
C GLY A 75 -14.80 -3.36 -7.09
N THR A 76 -15.07 -2.69 -8.21
CA THR A 76 -14.59 -3.07 -9.54
C THR A 76 -13.32 -2.28 -9.87
N TYR A 77 -12.28 -2.98 -10.33
CA TYR A 77 -11.00 -2.41 -10.73
C TYR A 77 -10.72 -2.66 -12.20
N GLN A 78 -9.94 -1.77 -12.82
CA GLN A 78 -9.35 -1.94 -14.14
C GLN A 78 -7.82 -1.92 -14.03
N MET A 79 -7.15 -2.96 -14.51
CA MET A 79 -5.70 -3.14 -14.51
C MET A 79 -5.17 -3.19 -15.94
N GLU A 80 -4.06 -2.50 -16.20
CA GLU A 80 -3.34 -2.53 -17.47
C GLU A 80 -1.98 -3.19 -17.28
N LEU A 81 -1.70 -4.28 -18.01
CA LEU A 81 -0.44 -5.02 -17.96
C LEU A 81 0.28 -4.94 -19.31
N ILE A 82 1.58 -4.61 -19.30
CA ILE A 82 2.44 -4.70 -20.48
C ILE A 82 2.63 -6.18 -20.83
N LYS A 83 2.08 -6.61 -21.97
CA LYS A 83 2.07 -8.02 -22.40
C LYS A 83 3.48 -8.61 -22.55
N LYS A 84 4.45 -7.82 -23.00
CA LYS A 84 5.84 -8.27 -23.17
C LYS A 84 6.53 -8.61 -21.85
N THR A 85 6.16 -7.94 -20.76
CA THR A 85 6.92 -8.01 -19.49
C THR A 85 6.09 -8.44 -18.29
N GLY A 86 4.76 -8.49 -18.41
CA GLY A 86 3.82 -8.69 -17.30
C GLY A 86 3.83 -7.57 -16.26
N LYS A 87 4.41 -6.41 -16.57
CA LYS A 87 4.46 -5.28 -15.63
C LYS A 87 3.13 -4.52 -15.62
N ILE A 88 2.69 -4.09 -14.45
CA ILE A 88 1.51 -3.21 -14.31
C ILE A 88 1.88 -1.82 -14.84
N LEU A 89 1.13 -1.34 -15.82
CA LEU A 89 1.17 0.02 -16.32
C LEU A 89 0.18 0.91 -15.55
N SER A 90 -1.01 0.41 -15.22
CA SER A 90 -2.05 1.16 -14.50
C SER A 90 -2.97 0.23 -13.70
N LEU A 91 -3.49 0.69 -12.56
CA LEU A 91 -4.57 0.03 -11.81
C LEU A 91 -5.49 1.12 -11.25
N SER A 92 -6.78 1.07 -11.59
CA SER A 92 -7.75 2.10 -11.24
C SER A 92 -9.05 1.51 -10.72
N LEU A 93 -9.54 2.03 -9.59
CA LEU A 93 -10.86 1.69 -9.03
C LEU A 93 -11.95 2.35 -9.90
N GLN A 94 -12.82 1.54 -10.49
CA GLN A 94 -13.88 1.98 -11.39
C GLN A 94 -15.20 2.20 -10.64
N SER A 95 -15.51 1.39 -9.62
CA SER A 95 -16.73 1.54 -8.83
C SER A 95 -16.60 0.85 -7.47
N LEU A 96 -17.19 1.45 -6.42
CA LEU A 96 -17.30 0.81 -5.11
C LEU A 96 -18.52 -0.12 -5.08
N LYS A 97 -18.40 -1.24 -4.35
CA LYS A 97 -19.52 -2.15 -4.12
C LYS A 97 -20.49 -1.56 -3.09
N ASN A 98 -21.53 -0.86 -3.56
CA ASN A 98 -22.53 -0.22 -2.70
C ASN A 98 -23.52 -1.24 -2.11
N ASN A 99 -23.21 -1.83 -0.95
CA ASN A 99 -24.21 -2.25 0.06
C ASN A 99 -23.64 -2.80 1.41
N ALA A 100 -22.45 -2.38 1.86
CA ALA A 100 -21.82 -2.95 3.08
C ALA A 100 -21.36 -1.92 4.12
N ALA A 101 -21.83 -0.67 4.06
CA ALA A 101 -21.17 0.44 4.76
C ALA A 101 -21.38 0.51 6.29
N ILE A 102 -22.25 -0.29 6.93
CA ILE A 102 -22.50 -0.18 8.40
C ILE A 102 -22.60 -1.52 9.16
N SER A 103 -22.87 -2.67 8.52
CA SER A 103 -23.09 -3.95 9.25
C SER A 103 -21.84 -4.84 9.40
N GLY A 104 -20.69 -4.44 8.85
CA GLY A 104 -19.47 -5.25 8.84
C GLY A 104 -18.23 -4.57 9.43
N LEU A 105 -18.41 -3.41 10.07
CA LEU A 105 -17.33 -2.74 10.79
C LEU A 105 -17.21 -3.33 12.20
N MET A 106 -15.98 -3.55 12.61
CA MET A 106 -15.62 -3.91 13.97
C MET A 106 -16.15 -2.85 14.92
N GLN A 107 -16.80 -3.33 15.98
CA GLN A 107 -17.39 -2.52 17.03
C GLN A 107 -16.38 -2.29 18.16
N GLU A 108 -16.54 -1.21 18.91
CA GLU A 108 -15.65 -0.80 19.99
C GLU A 108 -15.34 -1.91 21.01
N ASN A 109 -16.30 -2.76 21.35
CA ASN A 109 -16.10 -3.86 22.29
C ASN A 109 -15.13 -4.93 21.77
N GLU A 110 -15.16 -5.21 20.47
CA GLU A 110 -14.25 -6.15 19.80
C GLU A 110 -12.86 -5.53 19.63
N ALA A 111 -12.80 -4.26 19.20
CA ALA A 111 -11.56 -3.50 19.07
C ALA A 111 -10.82 -3.36 20.42
N THR A 112 -11.57 -3.14 21.51
CA THR A 112 -11.04 -3.09 22.88
C THR A 112 -10.48 -4.44 23.34
N ALA A 113 -11.08 -5.55 22.92
CA ALA A 113 -10.56 -6.88 23.26
C ALA A 113 -9.24 -7.15 22.53
N LEU A 114 -9.17 -6.84 21.24
CA LEU A 114 -7.98 -7.02 20.41
C LEU A 114 -6.80 -6.16 20.89
N ILE A 115 -7.03 -4.88 21.18
CA ILE A 115 -5.94 -3.98 21.61
C ILE A 115 -5.34 -4.42 22.95
N LYS A 116 -6.17 -4.93 23.88
CA LYS A 116 -5.73 -5.44 25.18
C LYS A 116 -5.00 -6.77 25.09
N GLU A 117 -5.32 -7.61 24.10
CA GLU A 117 -4.60 -8.86 23.85
C GLU A 117 -3.21 -8.59 23.28
N GLN A 118 -3.08 -7.61 22.40
CA GLN A 118 -1.84 -7.36 21.67
C GLN A 118 -0.89 -6.37 22.36
N ILE A 119 -1.42 -5.46 23.20
CA ILE A 119 -0.64 -4.36 23.77
C ILE A 119 -0.80 -4.36 25.29
N ASN A 120 0.35 -4.45 25.98
CA ASN A 120 0.39 -4.36 27.44
C ASN A 120 0.41 -2.89 27.88
N GLY A 121 -0.69 -2.44 28.52
CA GLY A 121 -0.83 -1.11 29.09
C GLY A 121 -2.27 -0.77 29.47
N ASP A 122 -2.46 0.38 30.10
CA ASP A 122 -3.79 0.87 30.49
C ASP A 122 -4.42 1.66 29.33
N LEU A 123 -5.55 1.18 28.82
CA LEU A 123 -6.35 1.92 27.83
C LEU A 123 -6.92 3.20 28.45
N LEU A 124 -6.53 4.37 27.94
CA LEU A 124 -7.03 5.67 28.37
C LEU A 124 -8.20 6.16 27.50
N THR A 125 -8.04 6.09 26.19
CA THR A 125 -8.98 6.68 25.22
C THR A 125 -9.21 5.74 24.04
N ILE A 126 -10.43 5.72 23.52
CA ILE A 126 -10.78 5.18 22.21
C ILE A 126 -11.63 6.23 21.47
N GLU A 127 -11.29 6.54 20.22
CA GLU A 127 -12.04 7.48 19.36
C GLU A 127 -12.26 6.88 17.97
N GLU A 128 -13.45 7.06 17.39
CA GLU A 128 -13.68 6.74 15.98
C GLU A 128 -13.05 7.82 15.10
N THR A 129 -12.25 7.41 14.13
CA THR A 129 -11.66 8.32 13.15
C THR A 129 -11.75 7.72 11.75
N VAL A 130 -11.66 8.57 10.73
CA VAL A 130 -11.66 8.14 9.33
C VAL A 130 -10.43 8.75 8.68
N GLN A 131 -9.51 7.92 8.21
CA GLN A 131 -8.34 8.36 7.45
C GLN A 131 -8.43 7.78 6.04
N ASN A 132 -8.33 8.62 5.01
CA ASN A 132 -8.44 8.21 3.60
C ASN A 132 -9.69 7.37 3.31
N LYS A 133 -10.84 7.77 3.88
CA LYS A 133 -12.14 7.06 3.79
C LYS A 133 -12.16 5.66 4.44
N ILE A 134 -11.11 5.26 5.15
CA ILE A 134 -11.04 4.01 5.90
C ILE A 134 -11.41 4.31 7.37
N PRO A 135 -12.38 3.58 7.95
CA PRO A 135 -12.78 3.78 9.33
C PRO A 135 -11.79 3.11 10.29
N TYR A 136 -11.36 3.82 11.33
CA TYR A 136 -10.46 3.37 12.37
C TYR A 136 -11.03 3.62 13.78
N TYR A 137 -10.46 2.90 14.76
CA TYR A 137 -10.41 3.34 16.14
C TYR A 137 -9.00 3.83 16.46
N SER A 138 -8.86 5.04 17.03
CA SER A 138 -7.60 5.53 17.61
C SER A 138 -7.61 5.27 19.11
N PHE A 139 -6.55 4.66 19.63
CA PHE A 139 -6.37 4.32 21.02
C PHE A 139 -5.21 5.08 21.64
N ILE A 140 -5.39 5.61 22.84
CA ILE A 140 -4.29 6.06 23.69
C ILE A 140 -4.09 5.04 24.80
N ILE A 141 -2.93 4.38 24.80
CA ILE A 141 -2.55 3.39 25.81
C ILE A 141 -1.42 3.97 26.68
N LYS A 142 -1.62 3.99 27.99
CA LYS A 142 -0.58 4.31 28.97
C LYS A 142 0.24 3.06 29.28
N THR A 143 1.50 3.09 28.90
CA THR A 143 2.51 2.07 29.25
C THR A 143 3.35 2.54 30.43
N ASP A 144 4.21 1.66 30.94
CA ASP A 144 5.16 2.01 32.03
C ASP A 144 6.11 3.16 31.65
N SER A 145 6.39 3.36 30.35
CA SER A 145 7.33 4.36 29.86
C SER A 145 6.68 5.66 29.38
N SER A 146 5.48 5.60 28.81
CA SER A 146 4.77 6.75 28.22
C SER A 146 3.34 6.38 27.80
N GLU A 147 2.53 7.38 27.46
CA GLU A 147 1.35 7.17 26.61
C GLU A 147 1.80 6.83 25.18
N GLN A 148 0.97 6.12 24.42
CA GLN A 148 1.24 5.72 23.03
C GLN A 148 -0.07 5.68 22.25
N ALA A 149 -0.08 6.20 21.03
CA ALA A 149 -1.24 6.15 20.13
C ALA A 149 -1.20 4.91 19.24
N TYR A 150 -2.36 4.35 18.93
CA TYR A 150 -2.52 3.21 18.03
C TYR A 150 -3.78 3.36 17.17
N LEU A 151 -3.70 3.03 15.89
CA LEU A 151 -4.85 2.98 14.99
C LEU A 151 -5.21 1.52 14.70
N LEU A 152 -6.49 1.18 14.89
CA LEU A 152 -7.08 -0.09 14.50
C LEU A 152 -8.03 0.12 13.33
N ASN A 153 -7.78 -0.56 12.22
CA ASN A 153 -8.67 -0.52 11.06
C ASN A 153 -9.96 -1.29 11.40
N ARG A 154 -11.12 -0.62 11.32
CA ARG A 154 -12.42 -1.22 11.69
C ARG A 154 -12.91 -2.26 10.69
N GLN A 155 -12.31 -2.39 9.53
CA GLN A 155 -12.63 -3.42 8.54
C GLN A 155 -11.75 -4.66 8.68
N THR A 156 -10.48 -4.49 9.05
CA THR A 156 -9.49 -5.59 9.04
C THR A 156 -9.04 -6.03 10.43
N GLY A 157 -9.17 -5.17 11.44
CA GLY A 157 -8.61 -5.39 12.78
C GLY A 157 -7.11 -5.13 12.88
N ASP A 158 -6.47 -4.64 11.81
CA ASP A 158 -5.04 -4.34 11.82
C ASP A 158 -4.72 -3.18 12.76
N ILE A 159 -3.75 -3.39 13.66
CA ILE A 159 -3.31 -2.40 14.64
C ILE A 159 -1.94 -1.86 14.22
N THR A 160 -1.84 -0.53 14.16
CA THR A 160 -0.58 0.17 13.86
C THR A 160 -0.26 1.16 14.97
N LYS A 161 1.01 1.29 15.32
CA LYS A 161 1.47 2.29 16.29
C LYS A 161 1.56 3.65 15.62
N GLU A 162 0.89 4.62 16.20
CA GLU A 162 0.87 6.01 15.75
C GLU A 162 1.82 6.82 16.64
N ALA A 163 2.58 7.74 16.04
CA ALA A 163 3.42 8.65 16.81
C ALA A 163 2.52 9.60 17.59
N LEU A 164 2.73 9.72 18.91
CA LEU A 164 2.04 10.74 19.70
C LEU A 164 2.46 12.12 19.19
N GLY A 165 1.58 12.78 18.46
CA GLY A 165 1.78 14.17 18.05
C GLY A 165 1.39 14.55 16.63
N ASN A 166 0.66 13.75 15.86
CA ASN A 166 0.11 14.24 14.59
C ASN A 166 -1.28 13.65 14.31
N SER A 167 -2.33 14.31 14.82
CA SER A 167 -3.59 14.38 14.08
C SER A 167 -3.40 15.28 12.85
N SER A 168 -2.51 14.89 11.94
CA SER A 168 -2.37 15.57 10.66
C SER A 168 -3.18 14.79 9.64
N GLU A 169 -3.97 15.52 8.85
CA GLU A 169 -4.77 15.00 7.73
C GLU A 169 -3.87 14.43 6.60
N TYR A 170 -2.54 14.53 6.74
CA TYR A 170 -1.49 14.25 5.76
C TYR A 170 -0.35 13.37 6.36
N ILE A 171 0.36 12.62 5.52
CA ILE A 171 1.60 11.90 5.87
C ILE A 171 2.66 12.87 6.39
N SER A 172 3.64 12.42 7.17
CA SER A 172 4.71 13.31 7.66
C SER A 172 5.77 13.58 6.60
N GLN A 173 6.54 14.67 6.77
CA GLN A 173 7.72 14.97 5.95
C GLN A 173 8.73 13.82 5.97
N GLU A 174 8.95 13.15 7.11
CA GLU A 174 9.83 11.98 7.17
C GLU A 174 9.30 10.83 6.32
N LYS A 175 7.98 10.64 6.27
CA LYS A 175 7.37 9.60 5.44
C LYS A 175 7.50 9.93 3.96
N ALA A 176 7.26 11.17 3.57
CA ALA A 176 7.48 11.64 2.19
C ALA A 176 8.95 11.48 1.77
N LYS A 177 9.89 11.82 2.66
CA LYS A 177 11.34 11.60 2.46
C LYS A 177 11.71 10.12 2.30
N GLU A 178 11.11 9.24 3.11
CA GLU A 178 11.33 7.79 2.99
C GLU A 178 10.85 7.26 1.62
N ILE A 179 9.69 7.72 1.15
CA ILE A 179 9.12 7.36 -0.15
C ILE A 179 10.04 7.86 -1.27
N ALA A 180 10.46 9.13 -1.22
CA ALA A 180 11.31 9.74 -2.22
C ALA A 180 12.67 9.04 -2.36
N LEU A 181 13.36 8.78 -1.23
CA LEU A 181 14.68 8.14 -1.25
C LEU A 181 14.65 6.65 -1.60
N LYS A 182 13.49 6.00 -1.48
CA LYS A 182 13.28 4.63 -1.96
C LYS A 182 13.17 4.57 -3.48
N GLU A 183 12.60 5.62 -4.10
CA GLU A 183 12.47 5.73 -5.55
C GLU A 183 13.77 6.26 -6.19
N ILE A 184 14.33 7.34 -5.65
CA ILE A 184 15.54 7.99 -6.16
C ILE A 184 16.59 8.06 -5.05
N PRO A 185 17.61 7.19 -5.09
CA PRO A 185 18.75 7.28 -4.19
C PRO A 185 19.48 8.61 -4.38
N GLY A 186 19.69 9.33 -3.29
CA GLY A 186 20.37 10.63 -3.30
C GLY A 186 20.35 11.29 -1.93
N LYS A 187 20.55 12.60 -1.92
CA LYS A 187 20.46 13.43 -0.71
C LYS A 187 19.34 14.45 -0.90
N VAL A 188 18.31 14.37 -0.07
CA VAL A 188 17.25 15.39 -0.03
C VAL A 188 17.86 16.71 0.45
N ALA A 189 17.83 17.72 -0.41
CA ALA A 189 18.28 19.08 -0.15
C ALA A 189 17.17 19.88 0.56
N GLU A 190 15.93 19.76 0.08
CA GLU A 190 14.77 20.48 0.58
C GLU A 190 13.51 19.60 0.56
N ILE A 191 12.58 19.87 1.49
CA ILE A 191 11.24 19.28 1.52
C ILE A 191 10.24 20.32 2.05
N GLU A 192 9.26 20.68 1.23
CA GLU A 192 8.22 21.64 1.58
C GLU A 192 6.82 21.04 1.38
N LEU A 193 5.86 21.44 2.20
CA LEU A 193 4.44 21.10 2.03
C LEU A 193 3.76 22.29 1.37
N GLU A 194 3.23 22.09 0.17
CA GLU A 194 2.62 23.16 -0.62
C GLU A 194 1.38 22.68 -1.38
N GLU A 195 0.60 23.64 -1.88
CA GLU A 195 -0.57 23.39 -2.71
C GLU A 195 -0.20 23.66 -4.16
N ASP A 196 -0.14 22.60 -4.96
CA ASP A 196 0.16 22.63 -6.38
C ASP A 196 -1.15 22.72 -7.20
N ASP A 197 -1.13 23.43 -8.32
CA ASP A 197 -2.32 23.69 -9.15
C ASP A 197 -2.87 22.42 -9.83
N ASP A 198 -2.00 21.45 -10.16
CA ASP A 198 -2.35 20.22 -10.86
C ASP A 198 -2.57 19.03 -9.89
N PHE A 199 -1.85 19.01 -8.77
CA PHE A 199 -1.80 17.87 -7.84
C PHE A 199 -2.46 18.12 -6.48
N GLY A 200 -2.83 19.38 -6.16
CA GLY A 200 -3.35 19.76 -4.85
C GLY A 200 -2.25 19.75 -3.78
N LEU A 201 -2.59 19.43 -2.53
CA LEU A 201 -1.62 19.46 -1.44
C LEU A 201 -0.57 18.33 -1.56
N VAL A 202 0.69 18.71 -1.70
CA VAL A 202 1.84 17.84 -1.98
C VAL A 202 3.05 18.20 -1.12
N TYR A 203 3.92 17.22 -0.91
CA TYR A 203 5.30 17.46 -0.53
C TYR A 203 6.14 17.63 -1.79
N GLU A 204 6.74 18.81 -2.02
CA GLU A 204 7.79 19.02 -3.00
C GLU A 204 9.14 18.65 -2.37
N LEU A 205 9.94 17.81 -3.05
CA LEU A 205 11.28 17.43 -2.62
C LEU A 205 12.30 17.73 -3.71
N GLU A 206 13.40 18.39 -3.34
CA GLU A 206 14.59 18.53 -4.16
C GLU A 206 15.65 17.50 -3.74
N ILE A 207 16.10 16.68 -4.68
CA ILE A 207 17.02 15.57 -4.43
C ILE A 207 18.30 15.73 -5.25
N ASP A 208 19.42 15.91 -4.55
CA ASP A 208 20.76 15.88 -5.13
C ASP A 208 21.17 14.43 -5.42
N THR A 209 21.48 14.13 -6.67
CA THR A 209 22.02 12.83 -7.08
C THR A 209 23.55 12.88 -7.26
N ASP A 210 24.21 11.71 -7.27
CA ASP A 210 25.69 11.58 -7.37
C ASP A 210 26.31 12.23 -8.63
N HIS A 211 25.49 12.64 -9.59
CA HIS A 211 25.92 13.32 -10.82
C HIS A 211 25.65 14.83 -10.83
N ASN A 212 25.43 15.47 -9.67
CA ASN A 212 25.08 16.89 -9.54
C ASN A 212 23.78 17.27 -10.28
N LYS A 213 22.93 16.29 -10.61
CA LYS A 213 21.61 16.54 -11.17
C LYS A 213 20.61 16.64 -10.03
N GLU A 214 19.87 17.74 -10.03
CA GLU A 214 18.76 17.98 -9.12
C GLU A 214 17.49 17.36 -9.69
N VAL A 215 16.74 16.68 -8.82
CA VAL A 215 15.45 16.10 -9.16
C VAL A 215 14.39 16.69 -8.24
N LYS A 216 13.36 17.28 -8.84
CA LYS A 216 12.14 17.71 -8.13
C LYS A 216 11.13 16.57 -8.14
N MET A 217 10.61 16.21 -6.97
CA MET A 217 9.60 15.17 -6.81
C MET A 217 8.40 15.71 -6.03
N TYR A 218 7.19 15.45 -6.52
CA TYR A 218 5.95 15.83 -5.88
C TYR A 218 5.24 14.59 -5.33
N ILE A 219 4.97 14.58 -4.03
CA ILE A 219 4.33 13.46 -3.33
C ILE A 219 3.03 13.95 -2.71
N ASN A 220 1.89 13.36 -3.07
CA ASN A 220 0.59 13.66 -2.52
C ASN A 220 0.60 13.60 -0.98
N ALA A 221 0.27 14.71 -0.31
CA ALA A 221 0.40 14.83 1.13
C ALA A 221 -0.56 13.90 1.88
N TYR A 222 -1.72 13.55 1.31
CA TYR A 222 -2.70 12.67 1.96
C TYR A 222 -2.35 11.18 1.83
N SER A 223 -1.85 10.80 0.66
CA SER A 223 -1.75 9.38 0.26
C SER A 223 -0.31 8.86 0.18
N GLY A 224 0.68 9.74 0.05
CA GLY A 224 2.06 9.36 -0.22
C GLY A 224 2.31 8.83 -1.63
N VAL A 225 1.35 9.01 -2.55
CA VAL A 225 1.53 8.69 -3.97
C VAL A 225 2.49 9.72 -4.59
N ILE A 226 3.45 9.25 -5.38
CA ILE A 226 4.30 10.11 -6.19
C ILE A 226 3.48 10.60 -7.38
N GLU A 227 3.23 11.90 -7.44
CA GLU A 227 2.43 12.56 -8.48
C GLU A 227 3.30 12.94 -9.68
N SER A 228 4.55 13.38 -9.43
CA SER A 228 5.47 13.80 -10.49
C SER A 228 6.94 13.68 -10.09
N ILE A 229 7.80 13.46 -11.09
CA ILE A 229 9.27 13.46 -10.98
C ILE A 229 9.82 14.23 -12.18
N ASN A 230 10.49 15.36 -11.91
CA ASN A 230 11.09 16.24 -12.90
C ASN A 230 12.62 16.29 -12.72
N TRP A 231 13.36 16.02 -13.80
CA TRP A 231 14.82 16.11 -13.81
C TRP A 231 15.19 17.46 -14.40
N GLU A 232 15.95 18.28 -13.67
CA GLU A 232 16.55 19.49 -14.23
C GLU A 232 17.62 19.05 -15.27
N GLU A 233 17.47 19.51 -16.52
CA GLU A 233 18.50 19.35 -17.55
C GLU A 233 19.43 20.58 -17.51
N ASP A 234 20.75 20.34 -17.48
CA ASP A 234 21.78 21.37 -17.69
C ASP A 234 21.67 22.06 -19.06
#